data_AF-A0A2N9GB90-F1
#
_entry.id   AF-A0A2N9GB90-F1
#
_cell.length_a   1.000
_cell.length_b   1.000
_cell.length_c   1.000
_cell.angle_alpha   90.00
_cell.angle_beta   90.00
_cell.angle_gamma   90.00
#
_symmetry.space_group_name_H-M   'P 1'
#
loop_
_entity.id
_entity.type
_entity.pdbx_description
1 polymer ?
#
loop_
_entity_poly.entity_id
_entity_poly.type
_entity_poly.pdbx_seq_one_letter_code
_entity_poly.pdbx_strand_id
1 'polypeptide(L)'
;MLSGYESNDRKVTLEELQQRLQQKKRKRDNVSEEKKSTSSSADKVEKDVTEALRELAFSHVKLGNEEEHGKKKRKLWKFKALERAKKLEEAMKDPEKDEIILKKHSWKSATSRAAGMKVHDDPSLLKRSIYKKKKRHQKNAEKWKERVQTTHKMKADKQRKRSENIGEGPKLVILSEFHLLYYFRFYYANGYN
;
A
#
# COMPACT_ATOMS: atom_id res chain seq x y z
N MET A 1 -39.81 -17.05 -21.78
CA MET A 1 -40.15 -16.19 -20.63
C MET A 1 -39.06 -15.14 -20.50
N LEU A 2 -39.36 -13.90 -20.87
CA LEU A 2 -38.50 -12.72 -20.76
C LEU A 2 -38.68 -12.12 -19.36
N SER A 3 -37.61 -11.96 -18.58
CA SER A 3 -37.61 -11.21 -17.32
C SER A 3 -36.74 -9.98 -17.49
N GLY A 4 -37.38 -8.82 -17.65
CA GLY A 4 -36.73 -7.53 -17.85
C GLY A 4 -35.98 -7.05 -16.61
N TYR A 5 -34.72 -6.67 -16.81
CA TYR A 5 -33.99 -5.81 -15.89
C TYR A 5 -34.20 -4.36 -16.36
N GLU A 6 -35.18 -3.69 -15.77
CA GLU A 6 -35.40 -2.25 -15.95
C GLU A 6 -34.34 -1.48 -15.14
N SER A 7 -33.26 -1.12 -15.80
CA SER A 7 -32.28 -0.16 -15.28
C SER A 7 -32.95 1.22 -15.17
N ASN A 8 -33.29 1.63 -13.94
CA ASN A 8 -33.73 2.97 -13.63
C ASN A 8 -32.55 3.97 -13.77
N ASP A 9 -32.29 4.40 -15.00
CA ASP A 9 -31.30 5.44 -15.34
C ASP A 9 -31.83 6.84 -15.01
N ARG A 10 -32.11 7.11 -13.72
CA ARG A 10 -32.33 8.49 -13.26
C ARG A 10 -30.98 9.17 -13.09
N LYS A 11 -30.64 10.06 -14.02
CA LYS A 11 -29.50 10.98 -13.90
C LYS A 11 -29.74 11.91 -12.71
N VAL A 12 -29.10 11.61 -11.58
CA VAL A 12 -29.07 12.47 -10.39
C VAL A 12 -28.38 13.79 -10.76
N THR A 13 -29.05 14.91 -10.53
CA THR A 13 -28.51 16.23 -10.87
C THR A 13 -27.43 16.66 -9.87
N LEU A 14 -26.56 17.57 -10.29
CA LEU A 14 -25.44 18.05 -9.46
C LEU A 14 -25.94 18.81 -8.22
N GLU A 15 -27.13 19.41 -8.32
CA GLU A 15 -27.85 20.09 -7.25
C GLU A 15 -28.40 19.12 -6.20
N GLU A 16 -28.95 17.97 -6.63
CA GLU A 16 -29.41 16.91 -5.72
C GLU A 16 -28.24 16.29 -4.93
N LEU A 17 -27.06 16.19 -5.54
CA LEU A 17 -25.83 15.75 -4.87
C LEU A 17 -25.37 16.76 -3.82
N GLN A 18 -25.42 18.07 -4.12
CA GLN A 18 -25.10 19.12 -3.15
C GLN A 18 -26.09 19.14 -1.99
N GLN A 19 -27.39 18.99 -2.25
CA GLN A 19 -28.40 18.93 -1.19
C GLN A 19 -28.24 17.69 -0.30
N ARG A 20 -27.92 16.52 -0.88
CA ARG A 20 -27.59 15.30 -0.10
C ARG A 20 -26.36 15.47 0.77
N LEU A 21 -25.35 16.21 0.32
CA LEU A 21 -24.15 16.50 1.12
C LEU A 21 -24.42 17.50 2.26
N GLN A 22 -25.35 18.43 2.07
CA GLN A 22 -25.77 19.36 3.13
C GLN A 22 -26.65 18.65 4.19
N GLN A 23 -27.56 17.77 3.78
CA GLN A 23 -28.38 16.97 4.71
C GLN A 23 -27.56 15.96 5.53
N LYS A 24 -26.40 15.50 5.02
CA LYS A 24 -25.49 14.60 5.74
C LYS A 24 -24.64 15.29 6.82
N LYS A 25 -24.68 16.62 6.94
CA LYS A 25 -24.06 17.35 8.05
C LYS A 25 -25.03 17.40 9.23
N ARG A 26 -25.17 16.29 9.95
CA ARG A 26 -25.83 16.32 11.27
C ARG A 26 -24.97 17.12 12.25
N LYS A 27 -25.61 18.10 12.91
CA LYS A 27 -25.07 18.82 14.07
C LYS A 27 -24.66 17.82 15.15
N ARG A 28 -23.46 17.99 15.69
CA ARG A 28 -23.02 17.30 16.91
C ARG A 28 -23.43 18.18 18.07
N ASP A 29 -24.45 17.78 18.81
CA ASP A 29 -24.81 18.46 20.05
C ASP A 29 -23.72 18.19 21.09
N ASN A 30 -23.18 19.27 21.65
CA ASN A 30 -22.24 19.27 22.76
C ASN A 30 -23.08 19.29 24.04
N VAL A 31 -23.20 18.14 24.70
CA VAL A 31 -23.73 18.05 26.06
C VAL A 31 -22.59 17.62 26.97
N SER A 32 -22.07 18.61 27.67
CA SER A 32 -21.23 18.47 28.86
C SER A 32 -22.12 18.15 30.05
N GLU A 33 -21.99 16.97 30.64
CA GLU A 33 -22.38 16.75 32.04
C GLU A 33 -21.30 15.94 32.75
N GLU A 34 -20.60 16.62 33.66
CA GLU A 34 -19.75 16.02 34.67
C GLU A 34 -20.64 15.31 35.71
N LYS A 35 -20.26 14.09 36.12
CA LYS A 35 -20.48 13.63 37.49
C LYS A 35 -19.45 12.58 37.91
N LYS A 36 -19.00 12.74 39.14
CA LYS A 36 -17.76 12.23 39.75
C LYS A 36 -18.00 10.99 40.63
N SER A 37 -16.91 10.22 40.81
CA SER A 37 -16.59 9.24 41.88
C SER A 37 -17.44 7.96 41.94
N THR A 38 -16.88 6.75 42.08
CA THR A 38 -16.15 6.31 43.28
C THR A 38 -15.32 5.04 43.01
N SER A 39 -14.29 4.88 43.84
CA SER A 39 -13.18 3.91 43.91
C SER A 39 -13.46 2.41 43.88
N SER A 40 -12.51 1.67 43.29
CA SER A 40 -11.96 0.33 43.66
C SER A 40 -11.95 -0.79 42.61
N SER A 41 -12.23 -0.52 41.32
CA SER A 41 -12.09 -1.53 40.24
C SER A 41 -11.60 -0.97 38.89
N ALA A 42 -10.94 0.19 38.91
CA ALA A 42 -10.60 0.98 37.72
C ALA A 42 -9.81 0.21 36.66
N ASP A 43 -8.84 -0.62 37.07
CA ASP A 43 -7.98 -1.38 36.16
C ASP A 43 -8.70 -2.42 35.29
N LYS A 44 -9.88 -2.90 35.71
CA LYS A 44 -10.68 -3.85 34.92
C LYS A 44 -11.60 -3.12 33.96
N VAL A 45 -12.25 -2.06 34.44
CA VAL A 45 -13.17 -1.24 33.64
C VAL A 45 -12.44 -0.54 32.50
N GLU A 46 -11.20 -0.06 32.72
CA GLU A 46 -10.41 0.56 31.66
C GLU A 46 -9.99 -0.44 30.58
N LYS A 47 -9.68 -1.69 30.95
CA LYS A 47 -9.36 -2.75 29.99
C LYS A 47 -10.58 -3.11 29.17
N ASP A 48 -11.73 -3.30 29.80
CA ASP A 48 -12.99 -3.63 29.13
C ASP A 48 -13.43 -2.50 28.18
N VAL A 49 -13.26 -1.24 28.57
CA VAL A 49 -13.51 -0.08 27.70
C VAL A 49 -12.53 -0.03 26.54
N THR A 50 -11.24 -0.32 26.76
CA THR A 50 -10.26 -0.37 25.66
C THR A 50 -10.48 -1.55 24.72
N GLU A 51 -10.97 -2.68 25.22
CA GLU A 51 -11.32 -3.86 24.44
C GLU A 51 -12.60 -3.64 23.65
N ALA A 52 -13.64 -3.08 24.27
CA ALA A 52 -14.86 -2.65 23.58
C ALA A 52 -14.57 -1.58 22.51
N LEU A 53 -13.66 -0.64 22.78
CA LEU A 53 -13.20 0.35 21.78
C LEU A 53 -12.43 -0.31 20.63
N ARG A 54 -11.66 -1.37 20.89
CA ARG A 54 -11.00 -2.16 19.84
C ARG A 54 -11.99 -3.00 19.04
N GLU A 55 -13.06 -3.49 19.66
CA GLU A 55 -14.12 -4.27 19.03
C GLU A 55 -15.06 -3.39 18.18
N LEU A 56 -15.37 -2.18 18.65
CA LEU A 56 -16.13 -1.16 17.91
C LEU A 56 -15.30 -0.49 16.80
N ALA A 57 -13.98 -0.47 16.92
CA ALA A 57 -13.08 0.08 15.90
C ALA A 57 -12.83 -0.92 14.77
N PHE A 58 -13.70 -0.90 13.75
CA PHE A 58 -13.54 -1.65 12.49
C PHE A 58 -12.22 -1.37 11.73
N SER A 59 -11.44 -0.38 12.16
CA SER A 59 -10.14 -0.02 11.57
C SER A 59 -8.93 -0.47 12.40
N HIS A 60 -9.09 -1.13 13.55
CA HIS A 60 -7.96 -1.64 14.34
C HIS A 60 -7.38 -2.90 13.68
N VAL A 61 -6.76 -2.71 12.50
CA VAL A 61 -5.93 -3.73 11.87
C VAL A 61 -4.65 -3.80 12.69
N LYS A 62 -4.47 -4.90 13.43
CA LYS A 62 -3.17 -5.26 13.99
C LYS A 62 -2.21 -5.47 12.81
N LEU A 63 -1.55 -4.39 12.39
CA LEU A 63 -0.36 -4.46 11.55
C LEU A 63 0.72 -5.07 12.43
N GLY A 64 0.63 -6.39 12.60
CA GLY A 64 1.63 -7.14 13.32
C GLY A 64 2.97 -6.80 12.71
N ASN A 65 3.87 -6.24 13.53
CA ASN A 65 5.30 -6.30 13.28
C ASN A 65 5.81 -7.73 13.51
N GLU A 66 5.02 -8.72 13.06
CA GLU A 66 5.48 -10.07 12.85
C GLU A 66 6.42 -9.96 11.67
N GLU A 67 7.69 -9.72 11.99
CA GLU A 67 8.78 -9.93 11.08
C GLU A 67 8.48 -11.20 10.28
N GLU A 68 8.18 -11.06 9.00
CA GLU A 68 8.63 -11.86 7.84
C GLU A 68 9.14 -13.31 8.06
N HIS A 69 8.71 -14.04 9.09
CA HIS A 69 9.45 -15.17 9.67
C HIS A 69 9.38 -16.38 8.74
N GLY A 70 8.31 -16.53 7.95
CA GLY A 70 8.23 -17.60 6.94
C GLY A 70 9.08 -17.34 5.69
N LYS A 71 9.20 -16.09 5.24
CA LYS A 71 9.84 -15.75 3.96
C LYS A 71 11.35 -15.56 4.08
N LYS A 72 11.83 -15.00 5.20
CA LYS A 72 13.26 -14.88 5.52
C LYS A 72 13.89 -16.27 5.76
N LYS A 73 13.26 -17.12 6.58
CA LYS A 73 13.72 -18.50 6.84
C LYS A 73 13.89 -19.32 5.56
N ARG A 74 12.96 -19.21 4.60
CA ARG A 74 13.05 -19.89 3.28
C ARG A 74 14.16 -19.35 2.38
N LYS A 75 14.52 -18.06 2.47
CA LYS A 75 15.66 -17.49 1.74
C LYS A 75 16.97 -18.07 2.30
N LEU A 76 17.13 -18.00 3.62
CA LEU A 76 18.30 -18.50 4.35
C LEU A 76 18.54 -19.99 4.09
N TRP A 77 17.47 -20.80 4.07
CA TRP A 77 17.59 -22.25 3.83
C TRP A 77 18.21 -22.60 2.47
N LYS A 78 17.90 -21.86 1.39
CA LYS A 78 18.48 -22.12 0.06
C LYS A 78 19.97 -21.78 -0.02
N PHE A 79 20.41 -20.73 0.65
CA PHE A 79 21.82 -20.37 0.73
C PHE A 79 22.60 -21.38 1.59
N LYS A 80 22.05 -21.76 2.75
CA LYS A 80 22.61 -22.82 3.60
C LYS A 80 22.67 -24.18 2.87
N ALA A 81 21.67 -24.51 2.05
CA ALA A 81 21.68 -25.72 1.22
C ALA A 81 22.80 -25.68 0.17
N LEU A 82 23.03 -24.51 -0.46
CA LEU A 82 24.12 -24.33 -1.42
C LEU A 82 25.49 -24.48 -0.75
N GLU A 83 25.67 -23.91 0.44
CA GLU A 83 26.90 -24.08 1.23
C GLU A 83 27.16 -25.53 1.61
N ARG A 84 26.12 -26.26 2.03
CA ARG A 84 26.23 -27.70 2.33
C ARG A 84 26.57 -28.52 1.08
N ALA A 85 25.94 -28.25 -0.05
CA ALA A 85 26.23 -28.93 -1.31
C ALA A 85 27.68 -28.70 -1.75
N LYS A 86 28.21 -27.48 -1.61
CA LYS A 86 29.62 -27.18 -1.89
C LYS A 86 30.58 -27.91 -0.96
N LYS A 87 30.28 -27.95 0.35
CA LYS A 87 31.11 -28.68 1.32
C LYS A 87 31.15 -30.18 1.03
N LEU A 88 30.05 -30.74 0.52
CA LEU A 88 30.02 -32.13 0.06
C LEU A 88 30.88 -32.31 -1.20
N GLU A 89 30.74 -31.43 -2.20
CA GLU A 89 31.58 -31.44 -3.41
C GLU A 89 33.07 -31.29 -3.09
N GLU A 90 33.43 -30.50 -2.06
CA GLU A 90 34.80 -30.36 -1.57
C GLU A 90 35.30 -31.60 -0.84
N ALA A 91 34.45 -32.25 -0.05
CA ALA A 91 34.78 -33.51 0.64
C ALA A 91 34.84 -34.71 -0.30
N MET A 92 34.27 -34.59 -1.51
CA MET A 92 34.28 -35.59 -2.58
C MET A 92 35.48 -35.45 -3.54
N LYS A 93 36.53 -34.74 -3.11
CA LYS A 93 37.80 -34.62 -3.86
C LYS A 93 38.87 -35.60 -3.37
N ASP A 94 38.57 -36.36 -2.30
CA ASP A 94 39.47 -37.30 -1.64
C ASP A 94 39.12 -38.74 -2.09
N PRO A 95 39.84 -39.35 -3.05
CA PRO A 95 39.39 -40.55 -3.78
C PRO A 95 38.96 -41.74 -2.89
N GLU A 96 39.60 -41.92 -1.73
CA GLU A 96 39.29 -43.01 -0.79
C GLU A 96 38.03 -42.75 0.05
N LYS A 97 37.74 -41.48 0.36
CA LYS A 97 36.56 -41.09 1.14
C LYS A 97 35.34 -40.89 0.24
N ASP A 98 35.55 -40.64 -1.04
CA ASP A 98 34.53 -40.32 -2.02
C ASP A 98 33.47 -41.42 -2.12
N GLU A 99 33.89 -42.68 -2.27
CA GLU A 99 32.97 -43.82 -2.41
C GLU A 99 32.11 -44.03 -1.15
N ILE A 100 32.74 -43.90 0.02
CA ILE A 100 32.07 -44.06 1.31
C ILE A 100 31.07 -42.92 1.53
N ILE A 101 31.44 -41.68 1.19
CA ILE A 101 30.58 -40.49 1.30
C ILE A 101 29.42 -40.57 0.30
N LEU A 102 29.68 -40.95 -0.95
CA LEU A 102 28.67 -41.17 -1.99
C LEU A 102 27.62 -42.19 -1.54
N LYS A 103 28.06 -43.35 -1.05
CA LYS A 103 27.17 -44.41 -0.57
C LYS A 103 26.36 -43.92 0.63
N LYS A 104 27.00 -43.32 1.64
CA LYS A 104 26.31 -42.76 2.81
C LYS A 104 25.29 -41.68 2.43
N HIS A 105 25.64 -40.79 1.52
CA HIS A 105 24.76 -39.71 1.08
C HIS A 105 23.58 -40.25 0.25
N SER A 106 23.83 -41.17 -0.67
CA SER A 106 22.80 -41.82 -1.48
C SER A 106 21.76 -42.53 -0.61
N TRP A 107 22.21 -43.30 0.39
CA TRP A 107 21.32 -44.00 1.30
C TRP A 107 20.51 -43.03 2.16
N LYS A 108 21.15 -41.98 2.72
CA LYS A 108 20.45 -40.94 3.48
C LYS A 108 19.40 -40.21 2.64
N SER A 109 19.70 -39.86 1.39
CA SER A 109 18.76 -39.22 0.48
C SER A 109 17.61 -40.16 0.10
N ALA A 110 17.88 -41.45 -0.10
CA ALA A 110 16.86 -42.46 -0.36
C ALA A 110 15.91 -42.63 0.83
N THR A 111 16.43 -42.78 2.05
CA THR A 111 15.61 -42.87 3.28
C THR A 111 14.77 -41.61 3.49
N SER A 112 15.35 -40.43 3.28
CA SER A 112 14.61 -39.15 3.42
C SER A 112 13.48 -39.02 2.39
N ARG A 113 13.69 -39.48 1.16
CA ARG A 113 12.65 -39.51 0.12
C ARG A 113 11.56 -40.53 0.44
N ALA A 114 11.92 -41.71 0.95
CA ALA A 114 10.96 -42.72 1.40
C ALA A 114 10.09 -42.21 2.56
N ALA A 115 10.67 -41.38 3.44
CA ALA A 115 9.94 -40.67 4.50
C ALA A 115 9.06 -39.51 3.98
N GLY A 116 9.00 -39.28 2.66
CA GLY A 116 8.21 -38.22 2.03
C GLY A 116 8.83 -36.81 2.08
N MET A 117 10.08 -36.67 2.53
CA MET A 117 10.77 -35.37 2.56
C MET A 117 11.27 -34.98 1.17
N LYS A 118 10.99 -33.74 0.76
CA LYS A 118 11.45 -33.20 -0.53
C LYS A 118 12.92 -32.79 -0.48
N VAL A 119 13.79 -33.68 -0.97
CA VAL A 119 15.24 -33.51 -1.01
C VAL A 119 15.67 -32.63 -2.19
N HIS A 120 16.52 -31.63 -1.95
CA HIS A 120 16.95 -30.63 -2.92
C HIS A 120 18.48 -30.44 -2.86
N ASP A 121 19.23 -31.40 -3.39
CA ASP A 121 20.69 -31.48 -3.20
C ASP A 121 21.52 -30.91 -4.37
N ASP A 122 20.90 -30.59 -5.52
CA ASP A 122 21.63 -30.16 -6.73
C ASP A 122 22.12 -28.70 -6.63
N PRO A 123 23.44 -28.44 -6.68
CA PRO A 123 23.99 -27.10 -6.53
C PRO A 123 23.62 -26.19 -7.72
N SER A 124 23.50 -26.73 -8.92
CA SER A 124 23.14 -26.00 -10.15
C SER A 124 21.69 -25.48 -10.10
N LEU A 125 20.74 -26.31 -9.64
CA LEU A 125 19.33 -25.95 -9.49
C LEU A 125 19.13 -24.92 -8.37
N LEU A 126 19.87 -25.06 -7.26
CA LEU A 126 19.86 -24.09 -6.16
C LEU A 126 20.30 -22.70 -6.65
N LYS A 127 21.44 -22.62 -7.35
CA LYS A 127 21.96 -21.38 -7.98
C LYS A 127 20.92 -20.76 -8.93
N ARG A 128 20.33 -21.55 -9.83
CA ARG A 128 19.30 -21.09 -10.78
C ARG A 128 18.07 -20.54 -10.06
N SER A 129 17.63 -21.19 -8.98
CA SER A 129 16.46 -20.76 -8.21
C SER A 129 16.71 -19.43 -7.48
N ILE A 130 17.91 -19.23 -6.94
CA ILE A 130 18.34 -17.98 -6.29
C ILE A 130 18.38 -16.86 -7.33
N TYR A 131 18.98 -17.12 -8.50
CA TYR A 131 19.05 -16.15 -9.59
C TYR A 131 17.65 -15.70 -10.07
N LYS A 132 16.74 -16.65 -10.33
CA LYS A 132 15.35 -16.33 -10.73
C LYS A 132 14.64 -15.45 -9.70
N LYS A 133 14.88 -15.70 -8.40
CA LYS A 133 14.32 -14.89 -7.32
C LYS A 133 14.91 -13.48 -7.30
N LYS A 134 16.23 -13.34 -7.45
CA LYS A 134 16.92 -12.05 -7.56
C LYS A 134 16.37 -11.23 -8.73
N LYS A 135 16.26 -11.85 -9.92
CA LYS A 135 15.74 -11.16 -11.12
C LYS A 135 14.28 -10.71 -10.96
N ARG A 136 13.43 -11.54 -10.34
CA ARG A 136 12.04 -11.15 -10.03
C ARG A 136 11.99 -9.95 -9.09
N HIS A 137 12.81 -9.96 -8.04
CA HIS A 137 12.85 -8.85 -7.09
C HIS A 137 13.33 -7.55 -7.75
N GLN A 138 14.36 -7.62 -8.59
CA GLN A 138 14.85 -6.49 -9.36
C GLN A 138 13.76 -5.90 -10.27
N LYS A 139 13.10 -6.74 -11.09
CA LYS A 139 11.99 -6.29 -11.96
C LYS A 139 10.86 -5.62 -11.18
N ASN A 140 10.53 -6.16 -10.00
CA ASN A 140 9.49 -5.57 -9.15
C ASN A 140 9.92 -4.22 -8.56
N ALA A 141 11.19 -4.10 -8.16
CA ALA A 141 11.75 -2.86 -7.63
C ALA A 141 11.81 -1.76 -8.72
N GLU A 142 12.23 -2.10 -9.93
CA GLU A 142 12.23 -1.20 -11.10
C GLU A 142 10.81 -0.70 -11.41
N LYS A 143 9.83 -1.61 -11.53
CA LYS A 143 8.42 -1.23 -11.73
C LYS A 143 7.87 -0.35 -10.62
N TRP A 144 8.28 -0.58 -9.37
CA TRP A 144 7.85 0.27 -8.26
C TRP A 144 8.45 1.68 -8.36
N LYS A 145 9.75 1.78 -8.69
CA LYS A 145 10.41 3.07 -8.94
C LYS A 145 9.73 3.83 -10.07
N GLU A 146 9.42 3.16 -11.18
CA GLU A 146 8.68 3.76 -12.30
C GLU A 146 7.32 4.31 -11.86
N ARG A 147 6.53 3.53 -11.10
CA ARG A 147 5.23 3.99 -10.59
C ARG A 147 5.35 5.21 -9.68
N VAL A 148 6.33 5.21 -8.79
CA VAL A 148 6.60 6.34 -7.89
C VAL A 148 6.98 7.58 -8.71
N GLN A 149 7.91 7.44 -9.66
CA GLN A 149 8.31 8.53 -10.55
C GLN A 149 7.14 9.07 -11.37
N THR A 150 6.31 8.21 -11.97
CA THR A 150 5.10 8.63 -12.71
C THR A 150 4.12 9.37 -11.80
N THR A 151 3.93 8.89 -10.58
CA THR A 151 3.05 9.57 -9.60
C THR A 151 3.60 10.96 -9.25
N HIS A 152 4.90 11.09 -9.04
CA HIS A 152 5.53 12.39 -8.78
C HIS A 152 5.42 13.33 -9.98
N LYS A 153 5.66 12.84 -11.21
CA LYS A 153 5.48 13.63 -12.45
C LYS A 153 4.06 14.13 -12.59
N MET A 154 3.06 13.25 -12.46
CA MET A 154 1.64 13.61 -12.54
C MET A 154 1.22 14.63 -11.45
N LYS A 155 1.79 14.54 -10.24
CA LYS A 155 1.57 15.53 -9.18
C LYS A 155 2.20 16.89 -9.56
N ALA A 156 3.44 16.87 -10.05
CA ALA A 156 4.14 18.08 -10.48
C ALA A 156 3.44 18.78 -11.64
N ASP A 157 2.99 18.04 -12.66
CA ASP A 157 2.26 18.59 -13.80
C ASP A 157 0.91 19.19 -13.38
N LYS A 158 0.17 18.52 -12.48
CA LYS A 158 -1.06 19.09 -11.91
C LYS A 158 -0.80 20.38 -11.13
N GLN A 159 0.29 20.41 -10.34
CA GLN A 159 0.66 21.61 -9.60
C GLN A 159 1.08 22.73 -10.55
N ARG A 160 1.82 22.43 -11.61
CA ARG A 160 2.21 23.40 -12.65
C ARG A 160 0.99 24.02 -13.33
N LYS A 161 0.03 23.20 -13.76
CA LYS A 161 -1.25 23.68 -14.32
C LYS A 161 -2.05 24.52 -13.32
N ARG A 162 -2.00 24.17 -12.03
CA ARG A 162 -2.65 24.98 -10.99
C ARG A 162 -1.97 26.34 -10.83
N SER A 163 -0.64 26.41 -10.87
CA SER A 163 0.08 27.69 -10.80
C SER A 163 -0.13 28.55 -12.06
N GLU A 164 -0.18 27.94 -13.25
CA GLU A 164 -0.50 28.62 -14.51
C GLU A 164 -1.91 29.23 -14.42
N ASN A 165 -2.92 28.45 -14.03
CA ASN A 165 -4.30 28.94 -13.87
C ASN A 165 -4.46 29.98 -12.75
N ILE A 166 -3.67 29.92 -11.68
CA ILE A 166 -3.67 30.97 -10.63
C ILE A 166 -3.02 32.25 -11.18
N GLY A 167 -1.94 32.13 -11.95
CA GLY A 167 -1.25 33.26 -12.56
C GLY A 167 -2.03 33.93 -13.71
N GLU A 168 -2.87 33.18 -14.41
CA GLU A 168 -3.80 33.67 -15.44
C GLU A 168 -5.18 34.05 -14.88
N GLY A 169 -5.53 33.55 -13.69
CA GLY A 169 -6.74 33.93 -12.97
C GLY A 169 -6.77 35.43 -12.64
N PRO A 170 -7.98 35.95 -12.37
CA PRO A 170 -8.81 36.67 -13.32
C PRO A 170 -8.23 38.05 -13.68
N LYS A 171 -7.00 38.12 -14.22
CA LYS A 171 -6.44 39.38 -14.74
C LYS A 171 -7.37 40.03 -15.75
N LEU A 172 -8.07 39.24 -16.57
CA LEU A 172 -9.05 39.73 -17.54
C LEU A 172 -10.31 40.32 -16.89
N VAL A 173 -10.78 39.79 -15.76
CA VAL A 173 -11.95 40.35 -15.05
C VAL A 173 -11.56 41.65 -14.38
N ILE A 174 -10.41 41.68 -13.70
CA ILE A 174 -9.90 42.88 -13.01
C ILE A 174 -9.57 43.97 -14.02
N LEU A 175 -8.94 43.65 -15.15
CA LEU A 175 -8.68 44.63 -16.21
C LEU A 175 -9.96 45.12 -16.89
N SER A 176 -10.97 44.25 -17.06
CA SER A 176 -12.27 44.66 -17.62
C SER A 176 -13.05 45.57 -16.67
N GLU A 177 -13.01 45.31 -15.36
CA GLU A 177 -13.65 46.14 -14.34
C GLU A 177 -12.92 47.48 -14.19
N PHE A 178 -11.58 47.49 -14.21
CA PHE A 178 -10.80 48.73 -14.22
C PHE A 178 -11.06 49.56 -15.47
N HIS A 179 -11.16 48.94 -16.65
CA HIS A 179 -11.45 49.66 -17.89
C HIS A 179 -12.88 50.21 -17.93
N LEU A 180 -13.87 49.45 -17.42
CA LEU A 180 -15.25 49.92 -17.26
C LEU A 180 -15.35 51.07 -16.26
N LEU A 181 -14.65 50.99 -15.12
CA LEU A 181 -14.60 52.08 -14.13
C LEU A 181 -13.88 53.32 -14.68
N TYR A 182 -12.82 53.14 -15.47
CA TYR A 182 -12.12 54.24 -16.13
C TYR A 182 -13.00 54.91 -17.21
N TYR A 183 -13.69 54.13 -18.03
CA TYR A 183 -14.66 54.64 -19.01
C TYR A 183 -15.84 55.34 -18.33
N PHE A 184 -16.39 54.79 -17.24
CA PHE A 184 -17.50 55.39 -16.50
C PHE A 184 -17.09 56.71 -15.84
N ARG A 185 -15.88 56.78 -15.26
CA ARG A 185 -15.31 58.00 -14.69
C ARG A 185 -15.04 59.06 -15.76
N PHE A 186 -14.55 58.66 -16.94
CA PHE A 186 -14.28 59.56 -18.06
C PHE A 186 -15.57 60.09 -18.71
N TYR A 187 -16.61 59.26 -18.87
CA TYR A 187 -17.90 59.67 -19.43
C TYR A 187 -18.67 60.61 -18.49
N TYR A 188 -18.67 60.34 -17.18
CA TYR A 188 -19.33 61.22 -16.20
C TYR A 188 -18.57 62.53 -15.94
N ALA A 189 -17.25 62.56 -16.11
CA ALA A 189 -16.45 63.76 -15.92
C ALA A 189 -16.49 64.73 -17.12
N ASN A 190 -16.78 64.24 -18.34
CA ASN A 190 -16.81 65.07 -19.56
C ASN A 190 -18.22 65.52 -19.98
N GLY A 191 -19.26 65.23 -19.19
CA GLY A 191 -20.54 65.95 -19.26
C GLY A 191 -21.31 65.85 -20.59
N TYR A 192 -21.31 64.69 -21.25
CA TYR A 192 -22.26 64.44 -22.35
C TYR A 192 -23.57 63.92 -21.77
N ASN A 193 -24.59 64.78 -21.73
CA ASN A 193 -25.99 64.46 -21.43
C ASN A 193 -26.81 64.78 -22.69
#